data_AF-A0A8H9ISV8-F1
#
_entry.id   AF-A0A8H9ISV8-F1
#
_cell.length_a   1.000
_cell.length_b   1.000
_cell.length_c   1.000
_cell.angle_alpha   90.00
_cell.angle_beta   90.00
_cell.angle_gamma   90.00
#
_symmetry.space_group_name_H-M   'P 1'
#
loop_
_entity.id
_entity.type
_entity.pdbx_description
1 polymer ?
#
loop_
_entity_poly.entity_id
_entity_poly.type
_entity_poly.pdbx_seq_one_letter_code
_entity_poly.pdbx_strand_id
1 'polypeptide(L)'
;MQESSTAQPFKGFAPAADITVERYLYRSRSKGVETDTVTREPDGSLRVSTSWGHFFLSPPLARWLEQDNTVLTWQRVPTRQGTARHLCLVDEAGNMLWRESSASTTVTPPPAVSYDYGGPEMGLGSRLRLQSLTSPSGSHTLLHHDDGNLVLYCNGTGTAVWATGTSWVDDSWVDLTLRGDLVLRTSCGAPVWHSDTADAGVERLAVRDDGTFALLDAAGKAVWRIDHHAPCTAAGHVPARGAVLRRGQQLRNQSLTSADGGTVLYHRAGDGNGEGTRLFRADGIQVWCAPDSRAADSSLALDEEGFLQIRADDGSVLEQLAGPGDHLVVVPGGEVRLCAQDGTVVWREGQHVIGDRDEIVTAAPRTITPTALEMLLNADSTPVVRTDFSDDHAWETARRDLTTPREYWDDEVVLDATVVALPEFAGWTGEELATLLSHTGHGRLLVVDAITLASPEHPVLVVEIDPERDRPRSFRATPRAVLDVEIQLSTANMDWEDFSRSADPDDVLRTSTAD
;
A
#
# COMPACT_ATOMS: atom_id res chain seq x y z
N MET A 1 9.56 57.14 21.37
CA MET A 1 9.80 55.94 22.19
C MET A 1 9.14 54.80 21.45
N GLN A 2 9.94 54.02 20.72
CA GLN A 2 9.48 52.86 19.96
C GLN A 2 9.65 51.68 20.91
N GLU A 3 8.53 51.15 21.43
CA GLU A 3 8.59 49.92 22.21
C GLU A 3 9.16 48.83 21.29
N SER A 4 10.35 48.35 21.66
CA SER A 4 10.93 47.18 21.00
C SER A 4 10.09 45.99 21.43
N SER A 5 9.09 45.62 20.60
CA SER A 5 8.32 44.38 20.77
C SER A 5 9.31 43.22 20.78
N THR A 6 9.64 42.69 21.95
CA THR A 6 10.45 41.49 22.08
C THR A 6 9.55 40.29 21.79
N ALA A 7 9.87 39.56 20.72
CA ALA A 7 9.14 38.37 20.32
C ALA A 7 8.99 37.39 21.50
N GLN A 8 7.79 36.82 21.66
CA GLN A 8 7.43 35.94 22.77
C GLN A 8 7.34 34.48 22.33
N PRO A 9 8.09 33.54 22.96
CA PRO A 9 8.07 32.15 22.55
C PRO A 9 6.91 31.35 23.18
N PHE A 10 6.30 30.49 22.37
CA PHE A 10 5.58 29.31 22.85
C PHE A 10 6.56 28.18 23.13
N LYS A 11 6.53 27.63 24.33
CA LYS A 11 7.45 26.55 24.72
C LYS A 11 6.83 25.18 24.45
N GLY A 12 7.40 24.44 23.50
CA GLY A 12 7.07 23.04 23.24
C GLY A 12 5.91 22.83 22.26
N PHE A 13 4.82 23.59 22.38
CA PHE A 13 3.66 23.50 21.49
C PHE A 13 2.94 24.86 21.28
N ALA A 14 2.24 25.01 20.15
CA ALA A 14 1.39 26.18 19.84
C ALA A 14 0.34 25.83 18.76
N PRO A 15 -0.88 26.41 18.78
CA PRO A 15 -1.74 26.43 17.61
C PRO A 15 -1.02 27.08 16.43
N ALA A 16 -1.12 26.50 15.21
CA ALA A 16 -0.40 27.03 14.06
C ALA A 16 -0.84 28.46 13.68
N ALA A 17 -2.12 28.78 13.91
CA ALA A 17 -2.69 30.12 13.68
C ALA A 17 -2.10 31.18 14.62
N ASP A 18 -1.64 30.79 15.81
CA ASP A 18 -1.05 31.70 16.80
C ASP A 18 0.44 32.00 16.53
N ILE A 19 1.08 31.24 15.63
CA ILE A 19 2.47 31.43 15.25
C ILE A 19 2.56 32.62 14.27
N THR A 20 3.28 33.65 14.69
CA THR A 20 3.51 34.89 13.96
C THR A 20 5.01 35.24 13.96
N VAL A 21 5.38 36.38 13.36
CA VAL A 21 6.75 36.91 13.47
C VAL A 21 7.11 37.35 14.90
N GLU A 22 6.12 37.78 15.68
CA GLU A 22 6.31 38.23 17.07
C GLU A 22 6.08 37.12 18.09
N ARG A 23 5.48 35.99 17.68
CA ARG A 23 5.12 34.89 18.56
C ARG A 23 5.46 33.56 17.92
N TYR A 24 6.52 32.90 18.36
CA TYR A 24 7.12 31.75 17.67
C TYR A 24 7.12 30.50 18.53
N LEU A 25 7.02 29.33 17.90
CA LEU A 25 7.17 28.05 18.61
C LEU A 25 8.66 27.77 18.85
N TYR A 26 9.00 27.29 20.04
CA TYR A 26 10.38 27.10 20.48
C TYR A 26 10.60 25.81 21.29
N ARG A 27 11.78 25.21 21.13
CA ARG A 27 12.28 24.08 21.94
C ARG A 27 13.76 24.23 22.36
N SER A 28 14.03 23.95 23.64
CA SER A 28 15.40 23.85 24.19
C SER A 28 15.92 22.41 24.16
N ARG A 29 17.16 22.19 23.70
CA ARG A 29 17.83 20.87 23.73
C ARG A 29 18.56 20.59 25.05
N SER A 30 19.21 21.59 25.65
CA SER A 30 19.83 21.57 27.00
C SER A 30 20.63 22.87 27.24
N LYS A 31 20.78 23.31 28.50
CA LYS A 31 21.51 24.54 28.91
C LYS A 31 21.02 25.87 28.30
N GLY A 32 19.71 26.03 28.12
CA GLY A 32 19.10 27.33 27.83
C GLY A 32 19.45 27.94 26.46
N VAL A 33 20.09 27.19 25.56
CA VAL A 33 20.32 27.63 24.19
C VAL A 33 19.07 27.31 23.37
N GLU A 34 18.56 28.32 22.66
CA GLU A 34 17.52 28.12 21.67
C GLU A 34 18.03 27.37 20.46
N THR A 35 17.47 26.19 20.15
CA THR A 35 18.01 25.35 19.07
C THR A 35 17.04 25.06 17.95
N ASP A 36 15.73 24.99 18.23
CA ASP A 36 14.73 24.74 17.20
C ASP A 36 13.55 25.72 17.36
N THR A 37 13.16 26.38 16.27
CA THR A 37 12.08 27.38 16.23
C THR A 37 11.19 27.21 15.01
N VAL A 38 9.93 27.62 15.14
CA VAL A 38 8.98 27.77 14.01
C VAL A 38 8.44 29.19 14.03
N THR A 39 8.62 29.92 12.93
CA THR A 39 8.21 31.33 12.77
C THR A 39 7.42 31.49 11.49
N ARG A 40 6.43 32.37 11.48
CA ARG A 40 5.67 32.68 10.26
C ARG A 40 6.36 33.76 9.43
N GLU A 41 6.49 33.52 8.14
CA GLU A 41 7.05 34.45 7.16
C GLU A 41 5.96 35.33 6.53
N PRO A 42 6.33 36.47 5.91
CA PRO A 42 5.36 37.39 5.30
C PRO A 42 4.51 36.79 4.17
N ASP A 43 5.00 35.74 3.50
CA ASP A 43 4.27 35.02 2.45
C ASP A 43 3.28 33.98 3.00
N GLY A 44 3.18 33.86 4.33
CA GLY A 44 2.32 32.91 5.03
C GLY A 44 2.94 31.53 5.25
N SER A 45 4.16 31.27 4.76
CA SER A 45 4.89 30.04 5.05
C SER A 45 5.34 29.98 6.52
N LEU A 46 5.63 28.77 7.01
CA LEU A 46 6.27 28.58 8.31
C LEU A 46 7.72 28.19 8.11
N ARG A 47 8.65 29.05 8.54
CA ARG A 47 10.08 28.71 8.59
C ARG A 47 10.37 27.90 9.83
N VAL A 48 10.85 26.68 9.63
CA VAL A 48 11.36 25.80 10.68
C VAL A 48 12.87 25.92 10.69
N SER A 49 13.45 26.38 11.79
CA SER A 49 14.90 26.50 11.97
C SER A 49 15.35 25.48 13.00
N THR A 50 16.36 24.69 12.66
CA THR A 50 16.93 23.65 13.53
C THR A 50 18.46 23.76 13.57
N SER A 51 19.10 22.96 14.43
CA SER A 51 20.57 22.88 14.46
C SER A 51 21.24 22.44 13.14
N TRP A 52 20.49 21.77 12.26
CA TRP A 52 21.03 21.17 11.02
C TRP A 52 20.74 22.02 9.78
N GLY A 53 19.98 23.11 9.94
CA GLY A 53 19.52 23.96 8.84
C GLY A 53 18.11 24.46 9.08
N HIS A 54 17.58 25.16 8.08
CA HIS A 54 16.20 25.61 8.05
C HIS A 54 15.51 25.13 6.79
N PHE A 55 14.19 24.98 6.86
CA PHE A 55 13.32 24.67 5.74
C PHE A 55 11.97 25.38 5.93
N PHE A 56 11.14 25.37 4.90
CA PHE A 56 9.87 26.09 4.88
C PHE A 56 8.72 25.11 4.69
N LEU A 57 7.70 25.23 5.53
CA LEU A 57 6.39 24.65 5.28
C LEU A 57 5.63 25.62 4.37
N SER A 58 5.21 25.13 3.20
CA SER A 58 4.61 25.96 2.17
C SER A 58 3.35 26.70 2.67
N PRO A 59 2.96 27.84 2.09
CA PRO A 59 1.75 28.55 2.51
C PRO A 59 0.46 27.70 2.47
N PRO A 60 0.24 26.80 1.50
CA PRO A 60 -0.88 25.85 1.55
C PRO A 60 -0.85 24.91 2.74
N LEU A 61 0.31 24.32 3.05
CA LEU A 61 0.47 23.45 4.22
C LEU A 61 0.26 24.26 5.51
N ALA A 62 0.86 25.43 5.64
CA ALA A 62 0.68 26.31 6.80
C ALA A 62 -0.80 26.61 7.07
N ARG A 63 -1.57 26.93 6.03
CA ARG A 63 -3.03 27.14 6.16
C ARG A 63 -3.77 25.87 6.57
N TRP A 64 -3.39 24.71 6.05
CA TRP A 64 -3.99 23.45 6.47
C TRP A 64 -3.64 23.09 7.92
N LEU A 65 -2.48 23.50 8.44
CA LEU A 65 -2.09 23.30 9.85
C LEU A 65 -2.91 24.18 10.82
N GLU A 66 -3.59 25.23 10.33
CA GLU A 66 -4.42 26.16 11.12
C GLU A 66 -5.80 25.57 11.45
N GLN A 67 -5.86 24.29 11.79
CA GLN A 67 -7.10 23.61 12.18
C GLN A 67 -7.45 23.92 13.64
N ASP A 68 -8.73 24.11 13.92
CA ASP A 68 -9.24 24.27 15.27
C ASP A 68 -8.89 23.03 16.13
N ASN A 69 -8.63 23.24 17.41
CA ASN A 69 -8.34 22.17 18.37
C ASN A 69 -7.11 21.31 18.01
N THR A 70 -6.15 21.89 17.30
CA THR A 70 -4.86 21.26 16.98
C THR A 70 -3.69 22.11 17.45
N VAL A 71 -2.54 21.46 17.71
CA VAL A 71 -1.30 22.15 18.05
C VAL A 71 -0.12 21.58 17.28
N LEU A 72 0.76 22.47 16.83
CA LEU A 72 2.10 22.12 16.40
C LEU A 72 2.98 21.88 17.63
N THR A 73 3.67 20.75 17.66
CA THR A 73 4.51 20.33 18.78
C THR A 73 5.68 19.46 18.33
N TRP A 74 6.71 19.36 19.17
CA TRP A 74 7.88 18.52 18.90
C TRP A 74 7.75 17.17 19.61
N GLN A 75 7.50 16.10 18.86
CA GLN A 75 7.36 14.74 19.42
C GLN A 75 8.52 13.83 19.02
N ARG A 76 8.81 12.84 19.87
CA ARG A 76 9.70 11.72 19.53
C ARG A 76 8.87 10.67 18.81
N VAL A 77 9.18 10.44 17.54
CA VAL A 77 8.48 9.47 16.70
C VAL A 77 9.44 8.31 16.40
N PRO A 78 8.99 7.06 16.51
CA PRO A 78 9.75 5.91 16.03
C PRO A 78 10.11 6.09 14.57
N THR A 79 11.33 5.73 14.22
CA THR A 79 11.86 5.75 12.86
C THR A 79 12.54 4.43 12.55
N ARG A 80 12.76 4.13 11.27
CA ARG A 80 13.57 2.96 10.88
C ARG A 80 15.00 2.99 11.45
N GLN A 81 15.50 4.16 11.83
CA GLN A 81 16.82 4.35 12.45
C GLN A 81 16.75 4.50 13.99
N GLY A 82 15.60 4.20 14.60
CA GLY A 82 15.38 4.28 16.04
C GLY A 82 14.28 5.25 16.41
N THR A 83 14.61 6.39 17.00
CA THR A 83 13.61 7.39 17.41
C THR A 83 14.17 8.78 17.18
N ALA A 84 13.50 9.56 16.34
CA ALA A 84 13.88 10.93 16.03
C ALA A 84 12.81 11.90 16.52
N ARG A 85 13.19 13.17 16.72
CA ARG A 85 12.20 14.21 17.04
C ARG A 85 11.76 14.90 15.76
N HIS A 86 10.46 15.01 15.58
CA HIS A 86 9.83 15.66 14.44
C HIS A 86 8.87 16.77 14.91
N LEU A 87 8.74 17.83 14.11
CA LEU A 87 7.60 18.72 14.21
C LEU A 87 6.34 17.98 13.74
N CYS A 88 5.31 17.98 14.57
CA CYS A 88 4.07 17.25 14.34
C CYS A 88 2.87 18.17 14.59
N LEU A 89 1.79 17.96 13.85
CA LEU A 89 0.46 18.47 14.21
C LEU A 89 -0.29 17.37 14.95
N VAL A 90 -0.85 17.69 16.12
CA VAL A 90 -1.66 16.76 16.91
C VAL A 90 -2.99 17.38 17.29
N ASP A 91 -4.02 16.55 17.42
CA ASP A 91 -5.34 16.95 17.94
C ASP A 91 -5.39 16.94 19.48
N GLU A 92 -6.54 17.31 20.05
CA GLU A 92 -6.81 17.29 21.50
C GLU A 92 -6.66 15.91 22.15
N ALA A 93 -6.91 14.83 21.40
CA ALA A 93 -6.76 13.46 21.87
C ALA A 93 -5.29 12.99 21.80
N GLY A 94 -4.40 13.78 21.18
CA GLY A 94 -3.00 13.45 20.98
C GLY A 94 -2.73 12.62 19.72
N ASN A 95 -3.72 12.44 18.84
CA ASN A 95 -3.52 11.76 17.56
C ASN A 95 -2.67 12.64 16.65
N MET A 96 -1.71 12.02 15.97
CA MET A 96 -0.86 12.71 15.01
C MET A 96 -1.59 12.86 13.67
N LEU A 97 -1.78 14.10 13.23
CA LEU A 97 -2.45 14.42 11.98
C LEU A 97 -1.44 14.66 10.83
N TRP A 98 -0.25 15.17 11.18
CA TRP A 98 0.80 15.47 10.22
C TRP A 98 2.17 15.53 10.90
N ARG A 99 3.25 15.37 10.11
CA ARG A 99 4.63 15.55 10.55
C ARG A 99 5.54 16.00 9.39
N GLU A 100 6.65 16.65 9.74
CA GLU A 100 7.59 17.24 8.76
C GLU A 100 8.40 16.24 7.91
N SER A 101 8.40 14.96 8.25
CA SER A 101 9.11 13.94 7.48
C SER A 101 8.37 12.61 7.54
N SER A 102 7.99 12.14 6.36
CA SER A 102 7.24 10.91 6.14
C SER A 102 8.12 9.67 5.96
N ALA A 103 9.40 9.84 5.61
CA ALA A 103 10.37 8.77 5.30
C ALA A 103 10.75 7.85 6.49
N SER A 104 10.01 7.90 7.59
CA SER A 104 10.33 7.24 8.86
C SER A 104 9.20 6.42 9.49
N THR A 105 8.00 6.34 8.92
CA THR A 105 6.92 5.55 9.55
C THR A 105 7.19 4.04 9.43
N THR A 106 6.87 3.35 10.52
CA THR A 106 6.69 1.90 10.60
C THR A 106 5.29 1.46 10.19
N VAL A 107 4.31 2.38 10.12
CA VAL A 107 2.94 2.06 9.71
C VAL A 107 2.90 1.92 8.20
N THR A 108 2.97 0.67 7.73
CA THR A 108 2.61 0.33 6.35
C THR A 108 1.11 0.56 6.22
N PRO A 109 0.66 1.48 5.37
CA PRO A 109 -0.77 1.68 5.20
C PRO A 109 -1.34 0.38 4.59
N PRO A 110 -2.52 -0.08 5.02
CA PRO A 110 -3.04 -1.41 4.67
C PRO A 110 -3.03 -1.60 3.14
N PRO A 111 -2.67 -2.80 2.63
CA PRO A 111 -2.61 -3.02 1.19
C PRO A 111 -3.95 -2.61 0.57
N ALA A 112 -3.88 -1.85 -0.52
CA ALA A 112 -5.07 -1.53 -1.29
C ALA A 112 -5.72 -2.86 -1.73
N VAL A 113 -7.05 -2.97 -1.61
CA VAL A 113 -7.77 -4.09 -2.22
C VAL A 113 -7.40 -4.11 -3.70
N SER A 114 -6.89 -5.25 -4.18
CA SER A 114 -6.48 -5.44 -5.57
C SER A 114 -7.67 -5.15 -6.49
N TYR A 115 -7.70 -3.94 -7.02
CA TYR A 115 -8.51 -3.53 -8.15
C TYR A 115 -7.61 -3.58 -9.38
N ASP A 116 -8.18 -3.61 -10.59
CA ASP A 116 -7.41 -3.54 -11.85
C ASP A 116 -6.51 -2.30 -11.86
N TYR A 117 -5.30 -2.39 -11.30
CA TYR A 117 -4.37 -1.28 -11.19
C TYR A 117 -3.99 -0.82 -12.60
N GLY A 118 -4.06 0.47 -12.89
CA GLY A 118 -3.93 0.97 -14.27
C GLY A 118 -5.15 0.70 -15.17
N GLY A 119 -6.22 0.09 -14.65
CA GLY A 119 -7.55 0.02 -15.25
C GLY A 119 -8.30 1.36 -15.19
N PRO A 120 -9.53 1.43 -15.72
CA PRO A 120 -10.29 2.68 -15.75
C PRO A 120 -10.99 3.02 -14.43
N GLU A 121 -10.99 2.12 -13.45
CA GLU A 121 -11.92 2.17 -12.31
C GLU A 121 -11.28 1.72 -11.00
N MET A 122 -11.89 2.17 -9.90
CA MET A 122 -11.54 1.81 -8.53
C MET A 122 -12.80 1.63 -7.70
N GLY A 123 -12.90 0.54 -6.94
CA GLY A 123 -14.06 0.26 -6.07
C GLY A 123 -13.93 0.79 -4.64
N LEU A 124 -14.99 0.63 -3.86
CA LEU A 124 -14.98 0.91 -2.42
C LEU A 124 -13.88 0.11 -1.70
N GLY A 125 -13.22 0.75 -0.74
CA GLY A 125 -12.12 0.19 0.05
C GLY A 125 -10.76 0.20 -0.66
N SER A 126 -10.71 0.52 -1.95
CA SER A 126 -9.47 0.58 -2.71
C SER A 126 -8.73 1.92 -2.50
N ARG A 127 -7.43 1.90 -2.84
CA ARG A 127 -6.50 3.03 -2.67
C ARG A 127 -5.63 3.24 -3.90
N LEU A 128 -5.27 4.50 -4.17
CA LEU A 128 -4.13 4.90 -5.01
C LEU A 128 -3.00 5.44 -4.13
N ARG A 129 -1.80 4.90 -4.29
CA ARG A 129 -0.56 5.49 -3.76
C ARG A 129 0.54 5.33 -4.79
N LEU A 130 0.92 6.43 -5.45
CA LEU A 130 1.79 6.43 -6.64
C LEU A 130 1.21 5.70 -7.86
N GLN A 131 -0.07 5.35 -7.77
CA GLN A 131 -0.79 4.55 -8.76
C GLN A 131 -1.65 5.42 -9.65
N SER A 132 -2.08 4.84 -10.78
CA SER A 132 -2.92 5.50 -11.76
C SER A 132 -4.14 4.67 -12.15
N LEU A 133 -5.17 5.38 -12.61
CA LEU A 133 -6.32 4.85 -13.34
C LEU A 133 -6.29 5.43 -14.76
N THR A 134 -6.40 4.57 -15.77
CA THR A 134 -6.35 4.97 -17.17
C THR A 134 -7.67 4.64 -17.85
N SER A 135 -8.29 5.65 -18.47
CA SER A 135 -9.51 5.52 -19.29
C SER A 135 -9.44 4.35 -20.29
N PRO A 136 -10.57 3.72 -20.68
CA PRO A 136 -10.56 2.55 -21.57
C PRO A 136 -9.74 2.73 -22.85
N SER A 137 -9.86 3.88 -23.53
CA SER A 137 -9.12 4.21 -24.74
C SER A 137 -7.68 4.66 -24.50
N GLY A 138 -7.27 4.88 -23.24
CA GLY A 138 -5.98 5.47 -22.90
C GLY A 138 -5.87 6.97 -23.19
N SER A 139 -6.98 7.67 -23.38
CA SER A 139 -6.98 9.13 -23.66
C SER A 139 -6.64 9.96 -22.42
N HIS A 140 -7.06 9.49 -21.25
CA HIS A 140 -6.85 10.14 -19.96
C HIS A 140 -6.28 9.19 -18.91
N THR A 141 -5.44 9.74 -18.04
CA THR A 141 -4.90 9.05 -16.87
C THR A 141 -5.06 9.92 -15.63
N LEU A 142 -5.66 9.38 -14.58
CA LEU A 142 -5.61 9.94 -13.24
C LEU A 142 -4.42 9.32 -12.50
N LEU A 143 -3.48 10.13 -12.03
CA LEU A 143 -2.26 9.68 -11.34
C LEU A 143 -2.14 10.36 -9.97
N HIS A 144 -1.88 9.57 -8.93
CA HIS A 144 -1.44 10.10 -7.65
C HIS A 144 0.08 10.27 -7.65
N HIS A 145 0.56 11.50 -7.46
CA HIS A 145 1.97 11.85 -7.45
C HIS A 145 2.65 11.53 -6.11
N ASP A 146 3.99 11.55 -6.11
CA ASP A 146 4.83 11.44 -4.92
C ASP A 146 4.78 12.68 -4.02
N ASP A 147 4.54 13.86 -4.61
CA ASP A 147 4.30 15.14 -3.91
C ASP A 147 2.91 15.23 -3.24
N GLY A 148 2.07 14.23 -3.45
CA GLY A 148 0.72 14.14 -2.89
C GLY A 148 -0.37 14.85 -3.66
N ASN A 149 -0.10 15.26 -4.90
CA ASN A 149 -1.15 15.75 -5.80
C ASN A 149 -1.86 14.58 -6.50
N LEU A 150 -3.18 14.67 -6.67
CA LEU A 150 -3.93 13.78 -7.56
C LEU A 150 -4.25 14.55 -8.83
N VAL A 151 -3.76 14.07 -9.98
CA VAL A 151 -3.76 14.83 -11.24
C VAL A 151 -4.40 14.00 -12.34
N LEU A 152 -5.30 14.61 -13.10
CA LEU A 152 -5.86 14.05 -14.34
C LEU A 152 -5.10 14.63 -15.53
N TYR A 153 -4.58 13.75 -16.38
CA TYR A 153 -3.83 14.09 -17.59
C TYR A 153 -4.62 13.78 -18.86
N CYS A 154 -4.44 14.63 -19.87
CA CYS A 154 -4.75 14.31 -21.27
C CYS A 154 -3.52 13.68 -21.91
N ASN A 155 -3.56 12.37 -22.16
CA ASN A 155 -2.41 11.62 -22.67
C ASN A 155 -2.06 12.01 -24.12
N GLY A 156 -3.01 12.50 -24.91
CA GLY A 156 -2.75 12.96 -26.27
C GLY A 156 -1.89 14.23 -26.33
N THR A 157 -1.89 15.05 -25.28
CA THR A 157 -1.09 16.29 -25.21
C THR A 157 -0.03 16.27 -24.11
N GLY A 158 -0.07 15.27 -23.21
CA GLY A 158 0.77 15.20 -22.02
C GLY A 158 0.40 16.19 -20.91
N THR A 159 -0.67 16.99 -21.07
CA THR A 159 -0.98 18.10 -20.16
C THR A 159 -1.89 17.71 -19.01
N ALA A 160 -1.67 18.32 -17.84
CA ALA A 160 -2.59 18.23 -16.71
C ALA A 160 -3.86 19.02 -17.00
N VAL A 161 -5.01 18.34 -16.94
CA VAL A 161 -6.33 18.93 -17.21
C VAL A 161 -7.15 19.20 -15.94
N TRP A 162 -6.78 18.56 -14.84
CA TRP A 162 -7.30 18.83 -13.50
C TRP A 162 -6.32 18.36 -12.42
N ALA A 163 -6.33 18.99 -11.24
CA ALA A 163 -5.57 18.54 -10.08
C ALA A 163 -6.24 18.93 -8.75
N THR A 164 -5.97 18.19 -7.67
CA THR A 164 -6.43 18.54 -6.29
C THR A 164 -5.73 19.77 -5.70
N GLY A 165 -4.52 20.09 -6.15
CA GLY A 165 -3.73 21.19 -5.59
C GLY A 165 -3.07 20.84 -4.24
N THR A 166 -2.78 19.56 -4.02
CA THR A 166 -2.28 19.00 -2.76
C THR A 166 -0.81 18.58 -2.83
N SER A 167 -0.03 19.16 -3.75
CA SER A 167 1.40 18.88 -3.98
C SER A 167 2.34 19.32 -2.84
N TRP A 168 1.83 19.46 -1.63
CA TRP A 168 2.52 19.93 -0.43
C TRP A 168 2.41 18.94 0.74
N VAL A 169 1.70 17.82 0.54
CA VAL A 169 1.42 16.85 1.61
C VAL A 169 2.55 15.84 1.76
N ASP A 170 3.16 15.42 0.63
CA ASP A 170 4.14 14.33 0.50
C ASP A 170 3.70 12.99 1.14
N ASP A 171 4.09 11.86 0.53
CA ASP A 171 3.83 10.50 1.06
C ASP A 171 2.37 10.25 1.50
N SER A 172 1.44 10.78 0.70
CA SER A 172 0.01 10.64 0.89
C SER A 172 -0.53 9.45 0.11
N TRP A 173 -1.82 9.18 0.29
CA TRP A 173 -2.57 8.28 -0.57
C TRP A 173 -3.99 8.81 -0.76
N VAL A 174 -4.68 8.24 -1.73
CA VAL A 174 -6.11 8.46 -1.96
C VAL A 174 -6.83 7.15 -1.70
N ASP A 175 -7.92 7.16 -0.93
CA ASP A 175 -8.82 6.02 -0.76
C ASP A 175 -10.25 6.36 -1.18
N LEU A 176 -10.92 5.42 -1.84
CA LEU A 176 -12.37 5.44 -1.95
C LEU A 176 -12.93 4.68 -0.76
N THR A 177 -13.42 5.39 0.26
CA THR A 177 -13.88 4.80 1.51
C THR A 177 -15.07 3.85 1.30
N LEU A 178 -15.31 2.92 2.23
CA LEU A 178 -16.50 2.05 2.19
C LEU A 178 -17.83 2.81 2.26
N ARG A 179 -17.81 4.07 2.71
CA ARG A 179 -18.97 4.96 2.70
C ARG A 179 -19.12 5.73 1.38
N GLY A 180 -18.24 5.53 0.41
CA GLY A 180 -18.36 6.16 -0.90
C GLY A 180 -17.79 7.58 -1.00
N ASP A 181 -16.95 7.98 -0.05
CA ASP A 181 -16.19 9.23 -0.11
C ASP A 181 -14.79 8.99 -0.66
N LEU A 182 -14.35 9.80 -1.63
CA LEU A 182 -13.00 9.78 -2.17
C LEU A 182 -12.13 10.75 -1.35
N VAL A 183 -11.15 10.23 -0.63
CA VAL A 183 -10.39 11.01 0.36
C VAL A 183 -8.90 10.94 0.06
N LEU A 184 -8.24 12.10 -0.05
CA LEU A 184 -6.79 12.22 -0.04
C LEU A 184 -6.33 12.43 1.40
N ARG A 185 -5.39 11.62 1.87
CA ARG A 185 -4.92 11.62 3.27
C ARG A 185 -3.43 11.86 3.37
N THR A 186 -3.01 12.48 4.47
CA THR A 186 -1.60 12.56 4.86
C THR A 186 -1.04 11.15 5.15
N SER A 187 0.28 11.03 5.24
CA SER A 187 0.96 9.81 5.73
C SER A 187 0.50 9.35 7.13
N CYS A 188 -0.15 10.22 7.90
CA CYS A 188 -0.71 9.92 9.23
C CYS A 188 -2.20 9.56 9.18
N GLY A 189 -2.83 9.54 8.00
CA GLY A 189 -4.25 9.20 7.81
C GLY A 189 -5.23 10.37 7.95
N ALA A 190 -4.75 11.58 8.23
CA ALA A 190 -5.62 12.76 8.32
C ALA A 190 -6.10 13.19 6.93
N PRO A 191 -7.40 13.51 6.74
CA PRO A 191 -7.92 13.96 5.45
C PRO A 191 -7.39 15.36 5.08
N VAL A 192 -7.01 15.53 3.82
CA VAL A 192 -6.56 16.81 3.24
C VAL A 192 -7.55 17.34 2.21
N TRP A 193 -8.17 16.42 1.46
CA TRP A 193 -9.19 16.72 0.47
C TRP A 193 -10.18 15.56 0.44
N HIS A 194 -11.46 15.84 0.21
CA HIS A 194 -12.48 14.81 0.03
C HIS A 194 -13.55 15.27 -0.97
N SER A 195 -14.29 14.31 -1.54
CA SER A 195 -15.37 14.58 -2.50
C SER A 195 -16.70 14.97 -1.86
N ASP A 196 -16.85 14.83 -0.53
CA ASP A 196 -18.09 15.08 0.20
C ASP A 196 -19.25 14.16 -0.22
N THR A 197 -18.93 12.89 -0.51
CA THR A 197 -19.91 11.91 -1.05
C THR A 197 -20.16 10.73 -0.11
N ALA A 198 -19.74 10.83 1.15
CA ALA A 198 -20.03 9.82 2.16
C ALA A 198 -21.55 9.54 2.26
N ASP A 199 -21.93 8.27 2.22
CA ASP A 199 -23.28 7.72 2.22
C ASP A 199 -24.19 8.20 1.07
N ALA A 200 -23.61 8.77 0.00
CA ALA A 200 -24.37 9.23 -1.16
C ALA A 200 -24.70 8.11 -2.17
N GLY A 201 -24.41 6.84 -1.84
CA GLY A 201 -24.67 5.68 -2.69
C GLY A 201 -23.62 5.42 -3.77
N VAL A 202 -22.40 5.96 -3.61
CA VAL A 202 -21.25 5.67 -4.48
C VAL A 202 -20.79 4.23 -4.28
N GLU A 203 -20.47 3.54 -5.37
CA GLU A 203 -19.88 2.18 -5.36
C GLU A 203 -18.52 2.11 -6.05
N ARG A 204 -18.23 3.05 -6.95
CA ARG A 204 -16.95 3.06 -7.68
C ARG A 204 -16.60 4.43 -8.22
N LEU A 205 -15.31 4.61 -8.44
CA LEU A 205 -14.69 5.69 -9.17
C LEU A 205 -14.35 5.23 -10.59
N ALA A 206 -14.57 6.08 -11.59
CA ALA A 206 -14.27 5.79 -12.98
C ALA A 206 -13.63 6.98 -13.72
N VAL A 207 -12.62 6.70 -14.53
CA VAL A 207 -12.03 7.60 -15.53
C VAL A 207 -12.56 7.22 -16.91
N ARG A 208 -13.24 8.14 -17.59
CA ARG A 208 -13.93 7.88 -18.86
C ARG A 208 -13.15 8.48 -20.04
N ASP A 209 -13.43 7.98 -21.24
CA ASP A 209 -12.76 8.45 -22.48
C ASP A 209 -13.14 9.88 -22.86
N ASP A 210 -14.29 10.36 -22.39
CA ASP A 210 -14.69 11.77 -22.53
C ASP A 210 -13.96 12.69 -21.53
N GLY A 211 -13.03 12.13 -20.74
CA GLY A 211 -12.26 12.80 -19.71
C GLY A 211 -12.99 12.95 -18.37
N THR A 212 -14.28 12.59 -18.31
CA THR A 212 -15.03 12.63 -17.06
C THR A 212 -14.40 11.68 -16.05
N PHE A 213 -14.05 12.26 -14.90
CA PHE A 213 -13.69 11.54 -13.69
C PHE A 213 -14.87 11.56 -12.74
N ALA A 214 -15.48 10.41 -12.43
CA ALA A 214 -16.76 10.35 -11.73
C ALA A 214 -16.83 9.27 -10.66
N LEU A 215 -17.56 9.59 -9.58
CA LEU A 215 -18.04 8.64 -8.60
C LEU A 215 -19.45 8.21 -9.02
N LEU A 216 -19.62 6.90 -9.19
CA LEU A 216 -20.80 6.27 -9.77
C LEU A 216 -21.52 5.41 -8.73
N ASP A 217 -22.85 5.36 -8.82
CA ASP A 217 -23.68 4.39 -8.10
C ASP A 217 -23.74 3.02 -8.79
N ALA A 218 -24.49 2.08 -8.19
CA ALA A 218 -24.72 0.73 -8.72
C ALA A 218 -25.30 0.70 -10.15
N ALA A 219 -26.09 1.71 -10.50
CA ALA A 219 -26.70 1.84 -11.82
C ALA A 219 -25.77 2.50 -12.85
N GLY A 220 -24.55 2.88 -12.44
CA GLY A 220 -23.58 3.60 -13.27
C GLY A 220 -23.90 5.09 -13.44
N LYS A 221 -24.80 5.66 -12.63
CA LYS A 221 -25.11 7.08 -12.66
C LYS A 221 -24.09 7.84 -11.81
N ALA A 222 -23.62 8.96 -12.34
CA ALA A 222 -22.72 9.84 -11.60
C ALA A 222 -23.43 10.50 -10.41
N VAL A 223 -22.92 10.22 -9.22
CA VAL A 223 -23.26 10.90 -7.96
C VAL A 223 -22.45 12.20 -7.87
N TRP A 224 -21.17 12.13 -8.28
CA TRP A 224 -20.26 13.26 -8.34
C TRP A 224 -19.33 13.11 -9.55
N ARG A 225 -18.90 14.23 -10.14
CA ARG A 225 -18.03 14.20 -11.32
C ARG A 225 -17.22 15.49 -11.49
N ILE A 226 -16.10 15.33 -12.17
CA ILE A 226 -15.28 16.39 -12.75
C ILE A 226 -15.30 16.20 -14.27
N ASP A 227 -15.94 17.15 -14.95
CA ASP A 227 -16.18 17.15 -16.40
C ASP A 227 -15.87 18.50 -17.07
N HIS A 228 -15.27 19.44 -16.32
CA HIS A 228 -14.91 20.78 -16.81
C HIS A 228 -13.44 20.85 -17.19
N HIS A 229 -13.07 20.22 -18.30
CA HIS A 229 -11.71 20.29 -18.84
C HIS A 229 -11.70 20.24 -20.37
N ALA A 230 -10.56 20.60 -20.98
CA ALA A 230 -10.41 20.61 -22.42
C ALA A 230 -10.53 19.19 -23.00
N PRO A 231 -11.24 18.99 -24.13
CA PRO A 231 -11.36 17.68 -24.75
C PRO A 231 -9.99 17.15 -25.19
N CYS A 232 -9.73 15.88 -24.90
CA CYS A 232 -8.51 15.19 -25.30
C CYS A 232 -8.78 14.20 -26.43
N THR A 233 -7.90 14.14 -27.41
CA THR A 233 -7.89 13.05 -28.39
C THR A 233 -6.97 11.94 -27.90
N ALA A 234 -7.37 10.68 -28.10
CA ALA A 234 -6.55 9.53 -27.70
C ALA A 234 -5.17 9.59 -28.38
N ALA A 235 -4.12 9.24 -27.62
CA ALA A 235 -2.73 9.27 -28.08
C ALA A 235 -2.42 8.21 -29.17
N GLY A 236 -3.37 7.35 -29.54
CA GLY A 236 -3.18 6.29 -30.54
C GLY A 236 -2.38 5.09 -30.06
N HIS A 237 -1.92 5.07 -28.81
CA HIS A 237 -1.15 3.99 -28.20
C HIS A 237 -2.02 3.18 -27.23
N VAL A 238 -1.80 1.86 -27.17
CA VAL A 238 -2.45 1.00 -26.18
C VAL A 238 -1.79 1.26 -24.82
N PRO A 239 -2.54 1.77 -23.82
CA PRO A 239 -1.94 2.07 -22.52
C PRO A 239 -1.48 0.77 -21.84
N ALA A 240 -0.35 0.85 -21.14
CA ALA A 240 0.06 -0.23 -20.24
C ALA A 240 -0.92 -0.30 -19.06
N ARG A 241 -1.18 -1.53 -18.57
CA ARG A 241 -2.13 -1.78 -17.48
C ARG A 241 -1.61 -2.88 -16.57
N GLY A 242 -2.06 -2.85 -15.32
CA GLY A 242 -1.67 -3.82 -14.30
C GLY A 242 -0.18 -3.77 -14.03
N ALA A 243 0.44 -4.94 -14.03
CA ALA A 243 1.85 -5.12 -13.70
C ALA A 243 2.80 -5.07 -14.90
N VAL A 244 2.28 -5.00 -16.14
CA VAL A 244 3.07 -5.37 -17.35
C VAL A 244 3.16 -4.23 -18.36
N LEU A 245 4.39 -3.96 -18.83
CA LEU A 245 4.67 -3.20 -20.05
C LEU A 245 4.99 -4.17 -21.18
N ARG A 246 4.22 -4.14 -22.27
CA ARG A 246 4.45 -4.97 -23.47
C ARG A 246 5.22 -4.19 -24.53
N ARG A 247 5.79 -4.91 -25.49
CA ARG A 247 6.36 -4.30 -26.70
C ARG A 247 5.37 -3.37 -27.38
N GLY A 248 5.89 -2.25 -27.87
CA GLY A 248 5.12 -1.14 -28.45
C GLY A 248 4.40 -0.25 -27.42
N GLN A 249 4.49 -0.56 -26.12
CA GLN A 249 3.87 0.26 -25.07
C GLN A 249 4.87 1.19 -24.39
N GLN A 250 4.32 2.25 -23.80
CA GLN A 250 5.06 3.22 -23.00
C GLN A 250 4.30 3.61 -21.73
N LEU A 251 5.04 4.08 -20.73
CA LEU A 251 4.53 4.77 -19.55
C LEU A 251 4.91 6.25 -19.63
N ARG A 252 3.88 7.09 -19.58
CA ARG A 252 4.02 8.55 -19.43
C ARG A 252 2.88 9.05 -18.54
N ASN A 253 3.21 9.64 -17.39
CA ASN A 253 2.24 10.02 -16.36
C ASN A 253 1.33 8.86 -15.94
N GLN A 254 1.94 7.68 -15.77
CA GLN A 254 1.26 6.40 -15.55
C GLN A 254 2.06 5.52 -14.59
N SER A 255 1.43 4.45 -14.13
CA SER A 255 2.02 3.45 -13.24
C SER A 255 1.76 2.03 -13.71
N LEU A 256 2.68 1.13 -13.40
CA LEU A 256 2.45 -0.29 -13.28
C LEU A 256 2.48 -0.70 -11.81
N THR A 257 1.67 -1.68 -11.45
CA THR A 257 1.54 -2.16 -10.08
C THR A 257 1.55 -3.67 -10.05
N SER A 258 2.32 -4.26 -9.13
CA SER A 258 2.32 -5.70 -8.90
C SER A 258 0.93 -6.22 -8.51
N ALA A 259 0.72 -7.53 -8.68
CA ALA A 259 -0.57 -8.16 -8.47
C ALA A 259 -1.14 -7.99 -7.03
N ASP A 260 -0.25 -7.89 -6.04
CA ASP A 260 -0.57 -7.64 -4.63
C ASP A 260 -0.83 -6.16 -4.30
N GLY A 261 -0.66 -5.25 -5.27
CA GLY A 261 -0.78 -3.81 -5.06
C GLY A 261 0.41 -3.16 -4.36
N GLY A 262 1.41 -3.93 -3.93
CA GLY A 262 2.48 -3.48 -3.04
C GLY A 262 3.63 -2.78 -3.75
N THR A 263 4.03 -3.25 -4.93
CA THR A 263 5.13 -2.67 -5.70
C THR A 263 4.56 -1.78 -6.80
N VAL A 264 5.04 -0.54 -6.89
CA VAL A 264 4.59 0.44 -7.89
C VAL A 264 5.79 0.96 -8.68
N LEU A 265 5.79 0.72 -9.99
CA LEU A 265 6.66 1.40 -10.94
C LEU A 265 5.85 2.54 -11.55
N TYR A 266 6.17 3.79 -11.24
CA TYR A 266 5.51 4.92 -11.90
C TYR A 266 6.50 5.77 -12.68
N HIS A 267 5.96 6.45 -13.70
CA HIS A 267 6.67 7.43 -14.49
C HIS A 267 5.89 8.74 -14.48
N ARG A 268 6.53 9.82 -14.01
CA ARG A 268 6.03 11.19 -14.10
C ARG A 268 6.91 11.99 -15.05
N ALA A 269 6.30 12.52 -16.11
CA ALA A 269 6.93 13.44 -17.04
C ALA A 269 6.95 14.86 -16.45
N GLY A 270 7.97 15.65 -16.76
CA GLY A 270 8.17 17.02 -16.27
C GLY A 270 9.65 17.34 -16.02
N ASP A 271 9.92 18.50 -15.39
CA ASP A 271 11.27 19.02 -15.09
C ASP A 271 11.55 19.48 -13.63
N GLY A 272 10.60 19.34 -12.70
CA GLY A 272 10.74 19.51 -11.27
C GLY A 272 11.19 18.30 -10.40
N ASN A 273 10.76 18.32 -9.14
CA ASN A 273 11.12 17.31 -8.16
C ASN A 273 10.03 16.24 -8.11
N GLY A 274 10.40 15.00 -8.44
CA GLY A 274 9.47 13.86 -8.43
C GLY A 274 9.35 13.11 -9.75
N GLU A 275 9.95 13.65 -10.81
CA GLU A 275 9.89 13.05 -12.14
C GLU A 275 10.86 11.91 -12.36
N GLY A 276 10.60 11.24 -13.47
CA GLY A 276 11.29 10.09 -13.98
C GLY A 276 10.61 8.78 -13.60
N THR A 277 11.26 7.70 -13.98
CA THR A 277 10.80 6.35 -13.73
C THR A 277 11.35 5.88 -12.41
N ARG A 278 10.46 5.46 -11.49
CA ARG A 278 10.84 5.06 -10.14
C ARG A 278 10.03 3.87 -9.67
N LEU A 279 10.68 3.01 -8.89
CA LEU A 279 10.09 1.82 -8.30
C LEU A 279 10.01 1.97 -6.79
N PHE A 280 8.82 1.76 -6.26
CA PHE A 280 8.51 1.84 -4.84
C PHE A 280 7.95 0.52 -4.32
N ARG A 281 8.30 0.18 -3.09
CA ARG A 281 7.70 -0.91 -2.32
C ARG A 281 6.46 -0.43 -1.55
N ALA A 282 5.72 -1.39 -0.98
CA ALA A 282 4.49 -1.13 -0.23
C ALA A 282 4.72 -0.21 0.98
N ASP A 283 5.92 -0.30 1.55
CA ASP A 283 6.40 0.50 2.67
C ASP A 283 6.84 1.93 2.26
N GLY A 284 6.61 2.34 1.01
CA GLY A 284 6.97 3.64 0.45
C GLY A 284 8.46 3.82 0.17
N ILE A 285 9.30 2.78 0.32
CA ILE A 285 10.73 2.90 -0.02
C ILE A 285 10.87 2.89 -1.54
N GLN A 286 11.50 3.94 -2.06
CA GLN A 286 12.08 3.91 -3.40
C GLN A 286 13.26 2.94 -3.42
N VAL A 287 13.15 1.90 -4.23
CA VAL A 287 14.18 0.85 -4.38
C VAL A 287 15.00 1.02 -5.65
N TRP A 288 14.42 1.64 -6.67
CA TRP A 288 15.11 1.87 -7.94
C TRP A 288 14.61 3.15 -8.62
N CYS A 289 15.49 3.80 -9.37
CA CYS A 289 15.14 4.86 -10.31
C CYS A 289 15.90 4.66 -11.62
N ALA A 290 15.24 4.92 -12.74
CA ALA A 290 15.90 4.85 -14.04
C ALA A 290 16.85 6.04 -14.21
N PRO A 291 18.11 5.81 -14.63
CA PRO A 291 18.99 6.88 -15.11
C PRO A 291 18.33 7.67 -16.26
N ASP A 292 18.76 8.93 -16.41
CA ASP A 292 18.33 9.93 -17.41
C ASP A 292 16.81 10.13 -17.63
N SER A 293 15.97 9.50 -16.81
CA SER A 293 14.52 9.62 -16.83
C SER A 293 14.01 10.96 -16.29
N ARG A 294 14.90 11.77 -15.69
CA ARG A 294 14.61 13.14 -15.24
C ARG A 294 14.78 14.18 -16.35
N ALA A 295 15.15 13.76 -17.56
CA ALA A 295 15.08 14.64 -18.72
C ALA A 295 13.63 15.10 -18.91
N ALA A 296 13.48 16.40 -19.21
CA ALA A 296 12.18 17.04 -19.36
C ALA A 296 11.30 16.24 -20.31
N ASP A 297 10.11 15.88 -19.83
CA ASP A 297 9.07 15.23 -20.63
C ASP A 297 9.51 13.92 -21.30
N SER A 298 10.15 13.03 -20.55
CA SER A 298 10.49 11.69 -21.03
C SER A 298 9.32 10.68 -20.92
N SER A 299 9.58 9.45 -21.34
CA SER A 299 8.71 8.28 -21.14
C SER A 299 9.55 7.01 -21.01
N LEU A 300 9.04 6.00 -20.31
CA LEU A 300 9.60 4.65 -20.32
C LEU A 300 8.91 3.84 -21.40
N ALA A 301 9.64 3.32 -22.38
CA ALA A 301 9.07 2.54 -23.48
C ALA A 301 9.73 1.17 -23.60
N LEU A 302 8.96 0.17 -24.01
CA LEU A 302 9.48 -1.10 -24.52
C LEU A 302 9.19 -1.14 -26.01
N ASP A 303 10.21 -1.00 -26.85
CA ASP A 303 10.01 -0.96 -28.30
C ASP A 303 9.60 -2.32 -28.89
N GLU A 304 9.27 -2.35 -30.18
CA GLU A 304 8.83 -3.57 -30.89
C GLU A 304 9.95 -4.62 -30.98
N GLU A 305 11.21 -4.17 -30.94
CA GLU A 305 12.40 -5.00 -30.92
C GLU A 305 12.71 -5.60 -29.54
N GLY A 306 12.05 -5.12 -28.49
CA GLY A 306 12.17 -5.60 -27.11
C GLY A 306 13.22 -4.89 -26.28
N PHE A 307 13.70 -3.72 -26.68
CA PHE A 307 14.60 -2.90 -25.88
C PHE A 307 13.83 -1.95 -24.97
N LEU A 308 14.17 -1.98 -23.68
CA LEU A 308 13.63 -1.07 -22.68
C LEU A 308 14.41 0.24 -22.73
N GLN A 309 13.71 1.36 -22.93
CA GLN A 309 14.33 2.66 -23.22
C GLN A 309 13.66 3.78 -22.41
N ILE A 310 14.45 4.78 -22.05
CA ILE A 310 13.96 6.13 -21.75
C ILE A 310 13.96 6.91 -23.06
N ARG A 311 12.81 7.48 -23.40
CA ARG A 311 12.60 8.25 -24.63
C ARG A 311 12.21 9.67 -24.33
N ALA A 312 12.71 10.61 -25.12
CA ALA A 312 12.26 11.99 -25.11
C ALA A 312 10.87 12.12 -25.77
N ASP A 313 10.23 13.27 -25.62
CA ASP A 313 8.93 13.58 -26.21
C ASP A 313 8.93 13.51 -27.75
N ASP A 314 10.08 13.80 -28.39
CA ASP A 314 10.26 13.68 -29.84
C ASP A 314 10.47 12.24 -30.34
N GLY A 315 10.45 11.27 -29.41
CA GLY A 315 10.64 9.84 -29.67
C GLY A 315 12.10 9.41 -29.79
N SER A 316 13.07 10.31 -29.62
CA SER A 316 14.49 9.95 -29.57
C SER A 316 14.81 9.13 -28.33
N VAL A 317 15.74 8.18 -28.47
CA VAL A 317 16.21 7.35 -27.36
C VAL A 317 17.21 8.17 -26.56
N LEU A 318 16.88 8.47 -25.31
CA LEU A 318 17.78 9.12 -24.36
C LEU A 318 18.71 8.07 -23.74
N GLU A 319 18.14 6.94 -23.35
CA GLU A 319 18.88 5.84 -22.75
C GLU A 319 18.25 4.49 -23.11
N GLN A 320 19.10 3.49 -23.35
CA GLN A 320 18.68 2.11 -23.47
C GLN A 320 19.06 1.37 -22.19
N LEU A 321 18.05 0.98 -21.40
CA LEU A 321 18.21 0.38 -20.08
C LEU A 321 18.50 -1.11 -20.16
N ALA A 322 17.84 -1.82 -21.09
CA ALA A 322 17.88 -3.28 -21.17
C ALA A 322 17.40 -3.81 -22.53
N GLY A 323 17.51 -5.14 -22.72
CA GLY A 323 16.92 -5.87 -23.84
C GLY A 323 17.91 -6.74 -24.62
N PRO A 324 17.41 -7.54 -25.58
CA PRO A 324 16.00 -7.66 -25.93
C PRO A 324 15.19 -8.54 -24.95
N GLY A 325 13.96 -8.13 -24.65
CA GLY A 325 12.96 -8.86 -23.87
C GLY A 325 11.57 -8.78 -24.51
N ASP A 326 10.62 -9.56 -24.03
CA ASP A 326 9.22 -9.61 -24.50
C ASP A 326 8.30 -8.67 -23.72
N HIS A 327 8.48 -8.60 -22.40
CA HIS A 327 7.68 -7.72 -21.55
C HIS A 327 8.44 -7.34 -20.27
N LEU A 328 8.17 -6.13 -19.78
CA LEU A 328 8.56 -5.70 -18.43
C LEU A 328 7.44 -6.08 -17.46
N VAL A 329 7.77 -6.59 -16.29
CA VAL A 329 6.81 -6.90 -15.23
C VAL A 329 7.26 -6.35 -13.89
N VAL A 330 6.33 -5.75 -13.16
CA VAL A 330 6.49 -5.34 -11.76
C VAL A 330 5.98 -6.47 -10.88
N VAL A 331 6.84 -7.00 -10.01
CA VAL A 331 6.51 -8.15 -9.15
C VAL A 331 6.41 -7.74 -7.68
N PRO A 332 5.62 -8.49 -6.88
CA PRO A 332 5.60 -8.34 -5.42
C PRO A 332 7.01 -8.35 -4.82
N GLY A 333 7.21 -7.63 -3.72
CA GLY A 333 8.49 -7.59 -3.00
C GLY A 333 9.48 -6.51 -3.43
N GLY A 334 9.11 -5.67 -4.41
CA GLY A 334 9.88 -4.50 -4.80
C GLY A 334 10.69 -4.62 -6.08
N GLU A 335 10.43 -5.61 -6.94
CA GLU A 335 11.28 -5.86 -8.10
C GLU A 335 10.59 -5.54 -9.43
N VAL A 336 11.39 -5.09 -10.41
CA VAL A 336 11.00 -4.92 -11.81
C VAL A 336 11.92 -5.76 -12.70
N ARG A 337 11.32 -6.57 -13.57
CA ARG A 337 12.01 -7.54 -14.42
C ARG A 337 11.67 -7.33 -15.88
N LEU A 338 12.66 -7.39 -16.76
CA LEU A 338 12.44 -7.60 -18.18
C LEU A 338 12.58 -9.09 -18.47
N CYS A 339 11.53 -9.69 -19.02
CA CYS A 339 11.44 -11.13 -19.27
C CYS A 339 11.40 -11.41 -20.77
N ALA A 340 11.99 -12.52 -21.19
CA ALA A 340 11.80 -13.11 -22.51
C ALA A 340 10.42 -13.81 -22.60
N GLN A 341 10.03 -14.22 -23.81
CA GLN A 341 8.73 -14.85 -24.06
C GLN A 341 8.55 -16.18 -23.30
N ASP A 342 9.64 -16.89 -23.00
CA ASP A 342 9.64 -18.15 -22.24
C ASP A 342 9.67 -17.94 -20.71
N GLY A 343 9.60 -16.69 -20.24
CA GLY A 343 9.66 -16.32 -18.84
C GLY A 343 11.07 -16.07 -18.30
N THR A 344 12.13 -16.33 -19.08
CA THR A 344 13.52 -16.09 -18.65
C THR A 344 13.73 -14.61 -18.33
N VAL A 345 14.25 -14.30 -17.14
CA VAL A 345 14.58 -12.92 -16.74
C VAL A 345 15.89 -12.52 -17.45
N VAL A 346 15.83 -11.48 -18.27
CA VAL A 346 17.00 -10.96 -19.01
C VAL A 346 17.62 -9.74 -18.33
N TRP A 347 16.84 -9.05 -17.48
CA TRP A 347 17.29 -7.88 -16.73
C TRP A 347 16.39 -7.66 -15.50
N ARG A 348 16.98 -7.18 -14.41
CA ARG A 348 16.28 -6.77 -13.17
C ARG A 348 16.92 -5.52 -12.57
N GLU A 349 16.11 -4.52 -12.19
CA GLU A 349 16.54 -3.34 -11.39
C GLU A 349 17.88 -2.68 -11.79
N GLY A 350 18.18 -2.58 -13.09
CA GLY A 350 19.43 -1.97 -13.58
C GLY A 350 20.60 -2.95 -13.78
N GLN A 351 20.39 -4.25 -13.59
CA GLN A 351 21.40 -5.28 -13.80
C GLN A 351 20.95 -6.32 -14.84
N HIS A 352 21.85 -6.64 -15.77
CA HIS A 352 21.69 -7.77 -16.68
C HIS A 352 21.84 -9.10 -15.91
N VAL A 353 20.94 -10.04 -16.18
CA VAL A 353 20.97 -11.38 -15.58
C VAL A 353 21.42 -12.38 -16.65
N ILE A 354 22.31 -13.30 -16.29
CA ILE A 354 22.76 -14.39 -17.16
C ILE A 354 22.30 -15.72 -16.55
N GLY A 355 21.28 -16.33 -17.13
CA GLY A 355 21.01 -17.76 -16.95
C GLY A 355 20.19 -18.19 -15.72
N ASP A 356 19.53 -17.28 -15.00
CA ASP A 356 18.56 -17.66 -13.96
C ASP A 356 17.17 -17.86 -14.58
N ARG A 357 16.70 -19.11 -14.55
CA ARG A 357 15.28 -19.44 -14.71
C ARG A 357 14.65 -19.40 -13.32
N ASP A 358 14.03 -18.28 -12.97
CA ASP A 358 13.04 -18.28 -11.90
C ASP A 358 11.68 -18.55 -12.54
N GLU A 359 11.04 -19.65 -12.13
CA GLU A 359 9.64 -19.92 -12.49
C GLU A 359 8.78 -18.75 -12.01
N ILE A 360 8.21 -18.03 -12.97
CA ILE A 360 7.22 -17.00 -12.70
C ILE A 360 5.95 -17.70 -12.19
N VAL A 361 5.74 -17.71 -10.87
CA VAL A 361 4.38 -17.88 -10.33
C VAL A 361 3.65 -16.55 -10.56
N THR A 362 3.10 -16.38 -11.76
CA THR A 362 2.07 -15.40 -12.02
C THR A 362 0.80 -15.92 -11.39
N ALA A 363 0.64 -15.72 -10.08
CA ALA A 363 -0.69 -15.87 -9.49
C ALA A 363 -1.58 -14.81 -10.15
N ALA A 364 -2.62 -15.26 -10.85
CA ALA A 364 -3.66 -14.39 -11.36
C ALA A 364 -4.19 -13.49 -10.21
N PRO A 365 -4.62 -12.24 -10.47
CA PRO A 365 -5.28 -11.43 -9.46
C PRO A 365 -6.42 -12.25 -8.84
N ARG A 366 -6.27 -12.60 -7.56
CA ARG A 366 -7.21 -13.49 -6.89
C ARG A 366 -8.48 -12.70 -6.62
N THR A 367 -9.52 -12.95 -7.42
CA THR A 367 -10.82 -12.30 -7.29
C THR A 367 -11.60 -13.02 -6.18
N ILE A 368 -11.73 -12.40 -5.00
CA ILE A 368 -12.65 -12.86 -3.96
C ILE A 368 -13.98 -12.11 -4.15
N THR A 369 -15.08 -12.84 -4.20
CA THR A 369 -16.43 -12.23 -4.21
C THR A 369 -16.78 -11.67 -2.82
N PRO A 370 -17.60 -10.60 -2.70
CA PRO A 370 -18.04 -10.10 -1.40
C PRO A 370 -18.61 -11.19 -0.50
N THR A 371 -19.36 -12.15 -1.07
CA THR A 371 -19.89 -13.31 -0.35
C THR A 371 -18.81 -14.22 0.22
N ALA A 372 -17.78 -14.54 -0.56
CA ALA A 372 -16.68 -15.39 -0.10
C ALA A 372 -15.87 -14.70 1.02
N LEU A 373 -15.71 -13.38 0.93
CA LEU A 373 -15.09 -12.58 1.99
C LEU A 373 -15.94 -12.54 3.25
N GLU A 374 -17.25 -12.31 3.13
CA GLU A 374 -18.18 -12.34 4.26
C GLU A 374 -18.18 -13.69 4.98
N MET A 375 -18.10 -14.80 4.24
CA MET A 375 -18.00 -16.15 4.83
C MET A 375 -16.72 -16.33 5.65
N LEU A 376 -15.60 -15.76 5.22
CA LEU A 376 -14.34 -15.84 5.95
C LEU A 376 -14.34 -14.91 7.17
N LEU A 377 -14.79 -13.66 7.02
CA LEU A 377 -14.76 -12.66 8.08
C LEU A 377 -15.77 -12.92 9.20
N ASN A 378 -16.89 -13.57 8.88
CA ASN A 378 -17.95 -13.91 9.84
C ASN A 378 -17.89 -15.38 10.29
N ALA A 379 -16.70 -15.98 10.28
CA ALA A 379 -16.53 -17.33 10.82
C ALA A 379 -16.89 -17.36 12.31
N ASP A 380 -17.76 -18.30 12.72
CA ASP A 380 -18.26 -18.38 14.11
C ASP A 380 -17.20 -18.95 15.07
N SER A 381 -16.22 -19.70 14.54
CA SER A 381 -15.14 -20.36 15.27
C SER A 381 -13.85 -20.37 14.44
N THR A 382 -12.78 -21.03 14.90
CA THR A 382 -11.44 -20.94 14.30
C THR A 382 -11.48 -21.25 12.80
N PRO A 383 -11.12 -20.30 11.91
CA PRO A 383 -11.26 -20.49 10.47
C PRO A 383 -10.30 -21.56 9.95
N VAL A 384 -10.84 -22.55 9.24
CA VAL A 384 -10.07 -23.55 8.48
C VAL A 384 -10.24 -23.27 7.00
N VAL A 385 -9.21 -22.69 6.38
CA VAL A 385 -9.27 -22.22 4.99
C VAL A 385 -8.55 -23.21 4.08
N ARG A 386 -9.26 -23.75 3.08
CA ARG A 386 -8.67 -24.54 2.01
C ARG A 386 -8.04 -23.60 0.98
N THR A 387 -6.74 -23.74 0.73
CA THR A 387 -6.03 -22.92 -0.26
C THR A 387 -5.42 -23.75 -1.39
N ASP A 388 -5.38 -25.08 -1.26
CA ASP A 388 -5.09 -25.96 -2.39
C ASP A 388 -6.32 -26.79 -2.80
N PHE A 389 -6.62 -26.75 -4.10
CA PHE A 389 -7.76 -27.44 -4.71
C PHE A 389 -7.31 -28.54 -5.68
N SER A 390 -6.05 -28.98 -5.61
CA SER A 390 -5.49 -29.96 -6.55
C SER A 390 -5.94 -31.40 -6.27
N ASP A 391 -6.28 -31.72 -5.01
CA ASP A 391 -6.69 -33.06 -4.58
C ASP A 391 -7.88 -32.99 -3.59
N ASP A 392 -9.08 -33.33 -4.07
CA ASP A 392 -10.30 -33.37 -3.25
C ASP A 392 -10.33 -34.56 -2.26
N HIS A 393 -9.61 -35.65 -2.55
CA HIS A 393 -9.57 -36.81 -1.68
C HIS A 393 -8.63 -36.58 -0.49
N ALA A 394 -7.46 -36.00 -0.74
CA ALA A 394 -6.55 -35.55 0.31
C ALA A 394 -7.22 -34.47 1.18
N TRP A 395 -7.91 -33.51 0.55
CA TRP A 395 -8.71 -32.50 1.28
C TRP A 395 -9.74 -33.13 2.21
N GLU A 396 -10.55 -34.06 1.72
CA GLU A 396 -11.60 -34.68 2.53
C GLU A 396 -11.01 -35.56 3.65
N THR A 397 -9.78 -36.06 3.48
CA THR A 397 -9.04 -36.77 4.54
C THR A 397 -8.51 -35.80 5.58
N ALA A 398 -7.81 -34.73 5.18
CA ALA A 398 -7.30 -33.70 6.09
C ALA A 398 -8.42 -33.00 6.88
N ARG A 399 -9.54 -32.66 6.21
CA ARG A 399 -10.73 -32.06 6.83
C ARG A 399 -11.35 -33.00 7.86
N ARG A 400 -11.46 -34.30 7.54
CA ARG A 400 -11.92 -35.31 8.49
C ARG A 400 -10.97 -35.43 9.66
N ASP A 401 -9.67 -35.53 9.40
CA ASP A 401 -8.67 -35.67 10.47
C ASP A 401 -8.77 -34.50 11.44
N LEU A 402 -8.90 -33.25 10.95
CA LEU A 402 -9.04 -32.04 11.77
C LEU A 402 -10.32 -32.00 12.62
N THR A 403 -11.44 -32.48 12.06
CA THR A 403 -12.79 -32.35 12.67
C THR A 403 -13.27 -33.64 13.33
N THR A 404 -12.44 -34.69 13.36
CA THR A 404 -12.77 -35.94 14.07
C THR A 404 -12.66 -35.69 15.57
N PRO A 405 -13.70 -36.01 16.35
CA PRO A 405 -13.65 -35.93 17.81
C PRO A 405 -12.53 -36.81 18.39
N ARG A 406 -11.92 -36.36 19.48
CA ARG A 406 -10.79 -37.05 20.12
C ARG A 406 -10.99 -37.06 21.61
N GLU A 407 -10.51 -38.14 22.24
CA GLU A 407 -10.36 -38.16 23.69
C GLU A 407 -9.31 -37.12 24.09
N TYR A 408 -9.73 -36.16 24.90
CA TYR A 408 -8.87 -35.20 25.56
C TYR A 408 -9.16 -35.32 27.06
N TRP A 409 -8.27 -36.00 27.79
CA TRP A 409 -8.52 -36.44 29.16
C TRP A 409 -9.76 -37.37 29.24
N ASP A 410 -10.76 -37.05 30.07
CA ASP A 410 -11.96 -37.88 30.27
C ASP A 410 -13.13 -37.49 29.36
N ASP A 411 -12.96 -36.48 28.49
CA ASP A 411 -14.01 -35.96 27.60
C ASP A 411 -13.65 -36.11 26.11
N GLU A 412 -14.67 -36.26 25.27
CA GLU A 412 -14.52 -36.26 23.82
C GLU A 412 -14.62 -34.82 23.30
N VAL A 413 -13.52 -34.29 22.76
CA VAL A 413 -13.39 -32.92 22.29
C VAL A 413 -13.18 -32.90 20.78
N VAL A 414 -13.86 -31.98 20.11
CA VAL A 414 -13.67 -31.71 18.68
C VAL A 414 -13.15 -30.29 18.51
N LEU A 415 -12.34 -30.07 17.47
CA LEU A 415 -11.91 -28.73 17.08
C LEU A 415 -13.14 -27.91 16.67
N ASP A 416 -13.42 -26.84 17.41
CA ASP A 416 -14.45 -25.88 17.01
C ASP A 416 -13.90 -24.99 15.88
N ALA A 417 -14.31 -25.32 14.66
CA ALA A 417 -13.78 -24.70 13.45
C ALA A 417 -14.88 -24.39 12.43
N THR A 418 -14.72 -23.23 11.77
CA THR A 418 -15.53 -22.86 10.62
C THR A 418 -14.75 -23.15 9.34
N VAL A 419 -15.23 -24.10 8.55
CA VAL A 419 -14.55 -24.53 7.31
C VAL A 419 -14.90 -23.61 6.15
N VAL A 420 -13.89 -23.02 5.53
CA VAL A 420 -13.99 -22.15 4.35
C VAL A 420 -13.25 -22.82 3.18
N ALA A 421 -14.01 -23.45 2.29
CA ALA A 421 -13.47 -24.22 1.15
C ALA A 421 -13.99 -23.71 -0.19
N LEU A 422 -13.78 -22.42 -0.44
CA LEU A 422 -14.21 -21.73 -1.67
C LEU A 422 -13.03 -21.59 -2.65
N PRO A 423 -13.18 -21.96 -3.95
CA PRO A 423 -12.09 -21.89 -4.94
C PRO A 423 -11.41 -20.53 -5.08
N GLU A 424 -12.08 -19.45 -4.68
CA GLU A 424 -11.56 -18.08 -4.60
C GLU A 424 -10.36 -17.95 -3.65
N PHE A 425 -10.24 -18.86 -2.67
CA PHE A 425 -9.10 -18.96 -1.76
C PHE A 425 -7.96 -19.82 -2.31
N ALA A 426 -8.06 -20.33 -3.54
CA ALA A 426 -6.98 -21.09 -4.16
C ALA A 426 -5.68 -20.27 -4.24
N GLY A 427 -4.59 -20.85 -3.78
CA GLY A 427 -3.26 -20.28 -3.71
C GLY A 427 -3.03 -19.31 -2.56
N TRP A 428 -4.03 -18.94 -1.76
CA TRP A 428 -3.85 -18.00 -0.65
C TRP A 428 -2.84 -18.52 0.37
N THR A 429 -1.97 -17.62 0.82
CA THR A 429 -1.00 -17.90 1.88
C THR A 429 -1.61 -17.62 3.25
N GLY A 430 -1.05 -18.23 4.28
CA GLY A 430 -1.46 -17.95 5.65
C GLY A 430 -1.27 -16.49 6.06
N GLU A 431 -0.23 -15.82 5.56
CA GLU A 431 0.03 -14.41 5.82
C GLU A 431 -1.07 -13.50 5.24
N GLU A 432 -1.47 -13.75 3.99
CA GLU A 432 -2.57 -13.01 3.34
C GLU A 432 -3.90 -13.21 4.08
N LEU A 433 -4.19 -14.45 4.50
CA LEU A 433 -5.42 -14.76 5.24
C LEU A 433 -5.43 -14.18 6.66
N ALA A 434 -4.29 -14.24 7.37
CA ALA A 434 -4.13 -13.60 8.69
C ALA A 434 -4.31 -12.08 8.58
N THR A 435 -3.80 -11.47 7.51
CA THR A 435 -3.98 -10.05 7.24
C THR A 435 -5.46 -9.69 7.07
N LEU A 436 -6.23 -10.49 6.31
CA LEU A 436 -7.68 -10.28 6.19
C LEU A 436 -8.41 -10.41 7.54
N LEU A 437 -8.02 -11.39 8.36
CA LEU A 437 -8.66 -11.67 9.64
C LEU A 437 -8.17 -10.80 10.79
N SER A 438 -7.14 -9.98 10.62
CA SER A 438 -6.54 -9.12 11.67
C SER A 438 -7.50 -8.14 12.35
N HIS A 439 -8.63 -7.83 11.71
CA HIS A 439 -9.66 -6.94 12.24
C HIS A 439 -10.84 -7.71 12.89
N THR A 440 -10.76 -9.04 12.93
CA THR A 440 -11.77 -9.91 13.54
C THR A 440 -11.40 -10.25 14.99
N GLY A 441 -12.28 -10.96 15.70
CA GLY A 441 -11.99 -11.48 17.03
C GLY A 441 -11.16 -12.77 17.04
N HIS A 442 -10.75 -13.29 15.88
CA HIS A 442 -9.98 -14.53 15.79
C HIS A 442 -8.53 -14.28 16.19
N GLY A 443 -8.00 -15.11 17.10
CA GLY A 443 -6.58 -15.09 17.47
C GLY A 443 -5.69 -15.94 16.57
N ARG A 444 -6.28 -16.75 15.68
CA ARG A 444 -5.56 -17.66 14.77
C ARG A 444 -6.44 -18.16 13.63
N LEU A 445 -5.78 -18.68 12.59
CA LEU A 445 -6.42 -19.46 11.54
C LEU A 445 -5.62 -20.72 11.20
N LEU A 446 -6.28 -21.63 10.51
CA LEU A 446 -5.72 -22.89 10.03
C LEU A 446 -5.78 -22.91 8.50
N VAL A 447 -4.65 -23.17 7.85
CA VAL A 447 -4.55 -23.19 6.39
C VAL A 447 -4.25 -24.60 5.90
N VAL A 448 -5.09 -25.09 5.01
CA VAL A 448 -4.92 -26.36 4.31
C VAL A 448 -4.44 -26.08 2.89
N ASP A 449 -3.11 -26.05 2.76
CA ASP A 449 -2.38 -25.73 1.54
C ASP A 449 -1.81 -26.97 0.83
N ALA A 450 -1.09 -26.77 -0.26
CA ALA A 450 -0.53 -27.86 -1.06
C ALA A 450 0.44 -28.75 -0.25
N ILE A 451 1.17 -28.18 0.72
CA ILE A 451 2.06 -28.94 1.60
C ILE A 451 1.25 -29.85 2.53
N THR A 452 0.13 -29.33 3.05
CA THR A 452 -0.81 -30.10 3.87
C THR A 452 -1.36 -31.29 3.07
N LEU A 453 -1.82 -31.06 1.83
CA LEU A 453 -2.45 -32.11 1.02
C LEU A 453 -1.46 -33.11 0.40
N ALA A 454 -0.21 -32.70 0.17
CA ALA A 454 0.83 -33.58 -0.37
C ALA A 454 1.44 -34.53 0.66
N SER A 455 1.24 -34.27 1.96
CA SER A 455 1.83 -35.05 3.05
C SER A 455 0.83 -36.05 3.63
N PRO A 456 1.24 -37.32 3.87
CA PRO A 456 0.37 -38.33 4.48
C PRO A 456 -0.01 -38.02 5.94
N GLU A 457 0.68 -37.08 6.59
CA GLU A 457 0.40 -36.65 7.97
C GLU A 457 -0.52 -35.42 8.03
N HIS A 458 -0.87 -34.84 6.88
CA HIS A 458 -1.67 -33.63 6.73
C HIS A 458 -1.30 -32.46 7.66
N PRO A 459 -0.01 -32.05 7.74
CA PRO A 459 0.44 -31.01 8.66
C PRO A 459 -0.11 -29.65 8.24
N VAL A 460 -1.11 -29.19 8.98
CA VAL A 460 -1.84 -27.93 8.76
C VAL A 460 -0.98 -26.77 9.22
N LEU A 461 -1.00 -25.69 8.43
CA LEU A 461 -0.32 -24.47 8.81
C LEU A 461 -1.18 -23.70 9.82
N VAL A 462 -0.69 -23.58 11.05
CA VAL A 462 -1.29 -22.76 12.11
C VAL A 462 -0.70 -21.37 11.99
N VAL A 463 -1.56 -20.35 11.90
CA VAL A 463 -1.13 -18.96 11.70
C VAL A 463 -1.72 -18.09 12.80
N GLU A 464 -0.86 -17.35 13.49
CA GLU A 464 -1.25 -16.36 14.48
C GLU A 464 -1.90 -15.16 13.80
N ILE A 465 -3.00 -14.67 14.39
CA ILE A 465 -3.61 -13.39 14.00
C ILE A 465 -3.33 -12.42 15.15
N ASP A 466 -2.30 -11.58 14.97
CA ASP A 466 -1.90 -10.56 15.92
C ASP A 466 -1.80 -9.21 15.19
N PRO A 467 -2.74 -8.27 15.41
CA PRO A 467 -2.75 -6.98 14.73
C PRO A 467 -1.59 -6.07 15.13
N GLU A 468 -0.86 -6.40 16.20
CA GLU A 468 0.32 -5.64 16.65
C GLU A 468 1.63 -6.12 16.03
N ARG A 469 1.62 -7.23 15.26
CA ARG A 469 2.81 -7.81 14.62
C ARG A 469 2.86 -7.53 13.12
N ASP A 470 4.03 -7.11 12.65
CA ASP A 470 4.30 -6.86 11.22
C ASP A 470 4.25 -8.13 10.36
N ARG A 471 4.48 -9.31 10.94
CA ARG A 471 4.35 -10.62 10.27
C ARG A 471 3.72 -11.64 11.20
N PRO A 472 2.72 -12.39 10.74
CA PRO A 472 2.11 -13.44 11.54
C PRO A 472 3.13 -14.55 11.78
N ARG A 473 3.22 -15.00 13.03
CA ARG A 473 3.97 -16.23 13.30
C ARG A 473 3.18 -17.41 12.76
N SER A 474 3.89 -18.41 12.25
CA SER A 474 3.26 -19.64 11.77
C SER A 474 4.14 -20.84 12.08
N PHE A 475 3.52 -21.99 12.27
CA PHE A 475 4.19 -23.29 12.34
C PHE A 475 3.24 -24.36 11.80
N ARG A 476 3.78 -25.53 11.46
CA ARG A 476 2.94 -26.65 11.01
C ARG A 476 2.64 -27.59 12.16
N ALA A 477 1.43 -28.12 12.19
CA ALA A 477 1.02 -29.11 13.17
C ALA A 477 0.18 -30.19 12.50
N THR A 478 0.40 -31.45 12.89
CA THR A 478 -0.50 -32.54 12.48
C THR A 478 -1.92 -32.25 12.95
N PRO A 479 -2.97 -32.78 12.28
CA PRO A 479 -4.34 -32.56 12.72
C PRO A 479 -4.53 -32.91 14.19
N ARG A 480 -3.83 -33.94 14.70
CA ARG A 480 -3.82 -34.35 16.12
C ARG A 480 -3.32 -33.24 17.03
N ALA A 481 -2.16 -32.66 16.73
CA ALA A 481 -1.54 -31.60 17.53
C ALA A 481 -2.30 -30.28 17.47
N VAL A 482 -2.98 -29.96 16.36
CA VAL A 482 -3.79 -28.72 16.20
C VAL A 482 -4.84 -28.58 17.30
N LEU A 483 -5.47 -29.67 17.75
CA LEU A 483 -6.47 -29.61 18.81
C LEU A 483 -5.86 -29.19 20.16
N ASP A 484 -4.67 -29.71 20.50
CA ASP A 484 -3.97 -29.32 21.73
C ASP A 484 -3.50 -27.87 21.65
N VAL A 485 -2.95 -27.45 20.50
CA VAL A 485 -2.60 -26.05 20.23
C VAL A 485 -3.80 -25.13 20.45
N GLU A 486 -4.98 -25.52 19.94
CA GLU A 486 -6.19 -24.71 20.08
C GLU A 486 -6.58 -24.51 21.55
N ILE A 487 -6.58 -25.60 22.32
CA ILE A 487 -6.96 -25.63 23.73
C ILE A 487 -5.95 -24.88 24.60
N GLN A 488 -4.65 -25.12 24.43
CA GLN A 488 -3.63 -24.52 25.29
C GLN A 488 -3.47 -23.02 25.04
N LEU A 489 -3.52 -22.58 23.77
CA LEU A 489 -3.46 -21.16 23.43
C LEU A 489 -4.74 -20.41 23.84
N SER A 490 -5.92 -21.05 23.79
CA SER A 490 -7.18 -20.42 24.25
C SER A 490 -7.29 -20.32 25.77
N THR A 491 -6.66 -21.24 26.51
CA THR A 491 -6.59 -21.23 27.98
C THR A 491 -5.37 -20.49 28.53
N ALA A 492 -4.47 -20.01 27.66
CA ALA A 492 -3.21 -19.34 27.99
C ALA A 492 -2.27 -20.17 28.91
N ASN A 493 -2.36 -21.50 28.82
CA ASN A 493 -1.50 -22.42 29.56
C ASN A 493 -0.09 -22.54 28.94
N MET A 494 -0.01 -22.41 27.62
CA MET A 494 1.25 -22.37 26.85
C MET A 494 1.17 -21.23 25.84
N ASP A 495 2.33 -20.66 25.52
CA ASP A 495 2.42 -19.62 24.50
C ASP A 495 2.93 -20.16 23.16
N TRP A 496 2.93 -19.28 22.17
CA TRP A 496 3.36 -19.61 20.82
C TRP A 496 4.83 -20.06 20.70
N GLU A 497 5.70 -19.52 21.57
CA GLU A 497 7.13 -19.82 21.55
C GLU A 497 7.41 -21.21 22.09
N ASP A 498 6.59 -21.68 23.03
CA ASP A 498 6.64 -23.05 23.53
C ASP A 498 6.34 -24.05 22.39
N PHE A 499 5.26 -23.83 21.63
CA PHE A 499 4.91 -24.72 20.51
C PHE A 499 5.91 -24.67 19.36
N SER A 500 6.40 -23.48 19.00
CA SER A 500 7.41 -23.33 17.96
C SER A 500 8.73 -24.04 18.31
N ARG A 501 9.09 -24.15 19.60
CA ARG A 501 10.29 -24.87 20.06
C ARG A 501 10.06 -26.37 20.19
N SER A 502 8.82 -26.82 20.25
CA SER A 502 8.43 -28.23 20.34
C SER A 502 8.20 -28.91 18.99
N ALA A 503 8.34 -28.18 17.88
CA ALA A 503 8.30 -28.78 16.55
C ALA A 503 9.46 -29.77 16.34
N ASP A 504 9.19 -30.84 15.59
CA ASP A 504 10.20 -31.81 15.18
C ASP A 504 11.25 -31.17 14.24
N PRO A 505 12.38 -31.85 13.95
CA PRO A 505 13.43 -31.31 13.07
C PRO A 505 13.01 -30.92 11.65
N ASP A 506 11.79 -31.29 11.23
CA ASP A 506 11.17 -30.90 9.97
C ASP A 506 10.13 -29.77 10.12
N ASP A 507 10.18 -29.05 11.24
CA ASP A 507 9.31 -27.92 11.60
C ASP A 507 7.80 -28.27 11.67
N VAL A 508 7.48 -29.55 11.92
CA VAL A 508 6.12 -30.05 12.15
C VAL A 508 5.92 -30.46 13.61
N LEU A 509 4.90 -29.92 14.25
CA LEU A 509 4.46 -30.32 15.58
C LEU A 509 3.57 -31.57 15.49
N ARG A 510 4.05 -32.71 16.02
CA ARG A 510 3.32 -33.99 16.03
C ARG A 510 2.72 -34.35 17.39
N THR A 511 3.37 -33.96 18.48
CA THR A 511 3.00 -34.37 19.85
C THR A 511 2.17 -33.32 20.56
N SER A 512 1.13 -33.80 21.24
CA SER A 512 0.33 -33.05 22.21
C SER A 512 1.10 -33.00 23.54
N THR A 513 0.99 -31.91 24.30
CA THR A 513 1.49 -31.85 25.68
C THR A 513 0.62 -32.65 26.66
N ALA A 514 -0.50 -33.20 26.19
CA ALA A 514 -1.40 -34.08 26.94
C ALA A 514 -1.12 -35.59 26.76
N ASP A 515 -0.05 -36.00 26.03
CA ASP A 515 0.37 -37.41 25.90
C ASP A 515 1.47 -37.81 26.92
#